data_AF-A0A958C699-F1
#
_entry.id   AF-A0A958C699-F1
#
_cell.length_a   1.000
_cell.length_b   1.000
_cell.length_c   1.000
_cell.angle_alpha   90.00
_cell.angle_beta   90.00
_cell.angle_gamma   90.00
#
_symmetry.space_group_name_H-M   'P 1'
#
loop_
_entity.id
_entity.type
_entity.pdbx_description
1 polymer ?
#
loop_
_entity_poly.entity_id
_entity_poly.type
_entity_poly.pdbx_seq_one_letter_code
_entity_poly.pdbx_strand_id
1 'polypeptide(L)'
;SDTYEDLVASGENLLAHGWNGDFLLAMEDNENIVYVTPKEGGVVFVDNLCIPASATPEQKLAGEMLINFLLEPEVAARNSEFIYYASPNKAAEAFLPEDFLNDTSIYPPAEVLDKLQYLEPVGEAESIYQRLWDEVKSAQ
;
A
#
# COMPACT_ATOMS: atom_id res chain seq x y z
N SER A 1 13.44 -6.53 2.02
CA SER A 1 14.22 -5.73 1.07
C SER A 1 13.35 -4.56 0.72
N ASP A 2 13.87 -3.35 0.82
CA ASP A 2 13.10 -2.13 0.56
C ASP A 2 13.25 -1.69 -0.91
N THR A 3 13.53 -2.65 -1.80
CA THR A 3 13.91 -2.46 -3.20
C THR A 3 13.45 -3.65 -4.06
N TYR A 4 12.43 -4.38 -3.62
CA TYR A 4 12.05 -5.64 -4.26
C TYR A 4 11.48 -5.40 -5.67
N GLU A 5 10.80 -4.28 -5.83
CA GLU A 5 10.25 -3.73 -7.05
C GLU A 5 11.37 -3.44 -8.08
N ASP A 6 12.46 -2.78 -7.67
CA ASP A 6 13.63 -2.50 -8.53
C ASP A 6 14.33 -3.79 -8.99
N LEU A 7 14.43 -4.78 -8.08
CA LEU A 7 15.06 -6.06 -8.40
C LEU A 7 14.22 -6.87 -9.39
N VAL A 8 12.89 -6.76 -9.32
CA VAL A 8 11.99 -7.37 -10.31
C VAL A 8 12.05 -6.59 -11.63
N ALA A 9 12.05 -5.25 -11.59
CA ALA A 9 12.12 -4.42 -12.78
C ALA A 9 13.42 -4.61 -13.58
N SER A 10 14.56 -4.75 -12.88
CA SER A 10 15.86 -5.03 -13.51
C SER A 10 15.99 -6.47 -14.04
N GLY A 11 15.08 -7.37 -13.65
CA GLY A 11 15.15 -8.80 -13.97
C GLY A 11 16.16 -9.59 -13.12
N GLU A 12 16.75 -8.97 -12.10
CA GLU A 12 17.60 -9.68 -11.12
C GLU A 12 16.79 -10.71 -10.32
N ASN A 13 15.55 -10.35 -9.96
CA ASN A 13 14.57 -11.26 -9.38
C ASN A 13 13.42 -11.54 -10.36
N LEU A 14 13.01 -12.81 -10.47
CA LEU A 14 11.87 -13.21 -11.30
C LEU A 14 10.52 -13.08 -10.59
N LEU A 15 10.53 -13.03 -9.25
CA LEU A 15 9.33 -13.01 -8.42
C LEU A 15 9.68 -12.31 -7.10
N ALA A 16 8.77 -11.47 -6.62
CA ALA A 16 8.80 -10.93 -5.27
C ALA A 16 7.39 -10.89 -4.69
N HIS A 17 7.31 -10.83 -3.36
CA HIS A 17 6.08 -10.54 -2.63
C HIS A 17 6.14 -9.09 -2.16
N GLY A 18 5.09 -8.33 -2.44
CA GLY A 18 5.06 -6.89 -2.21
C GLY A 18 3.70 -6.28 -2.50
N TRP A 19 3.64 -4.96 -2.46
CA TRP A 19 2.42 -4.18 -2.52
C TRP A 19 2.02 -3.85 -3.96
N ASN A 20 0.71 -3.73 -4.19
CA ASN A 20 0.15 -3.58 -5.53
C ASN A 20 0.62 -2.29 -6.22
N GLY A 21 0.62 -1.14 -5.53
CA GLY A 21 1.04 0.13 -6.10
C GLY A 21 2.51 0.16 -6.48
N ASP A 22 3.38 -0.47 -5.68
CA ASP A 22 4.82 -0.55 -5.96
C ASP A 22 5.09 -1.35 -7.24
N PHE A 23 4.37 -2.46 -7.47
CA PHE A 23 4.48 -3.23 -8.71
C PHE A 23 3.88 -2.50 -9.91
N LEU A 24 2.77 -1.77 -9.74
CA LEU A 24 2.20 -0.95 -10.82
C LEU A 24 3.14 0.18 -11.22
N LEU A 25 3.85 0.79 -10.27
CA LEU A 25 4.92 1.75 -10.57
C LEU A 25 6.08 1.07 -11.30
N ALA A 26 6.52 -0.11 -10.85
CA ALA A 26 7.57 -0.86 -11.54
C ALA A 26 7.19 -1.29 -12.97
N MET A 27 5.89 -1.48 -13.24
CA MET A 27 5.38 -1.76 -14.58
C MET A 27 5.54 -0.58 -15.55
N GLU A 28 5.68 0.66 -15.05
CA GLU A 28 6.05 1.81 -15.90
C GLU A 28 7.46 1.66 -16.48
N ASP A 29 8.38 1.05 -15.71
CA ASP A 29 9.77 0.82 -16.13
C ASP A 29 9.93 -0.47 -16.93
N ASN A 30 9.10 -1.48 -16.67
CA ASN A 30 9.15 -2.77 -17.36
C ASN A 30 7.76 -3.41 -17.53
N GLU A 31 7.21 -3.30 -18.74
CA GLU A 31 5.90 -3.83 -19.14
C GLU A 31 5.77 -5.36 -19.04
N ASN A 32 6.86 -6.10 -18.82
CA ASN A 32 6.82 -7.57 -18.65
C ASN A 32 6.47 -7.99 -17.20
N ILE A 33 6.44 -7.05 -16.26
CA ILE A 33 6.03 -7.32 -14.88
C ILE A 33 4.51 -7.48 -14.84
N VAL A 34 4.04 -8.41 -14.00
CA VAL A 34 2.62 -8.56 -13.70
C VAL A 34 2.41 -8.63 -12.19
N TYR A 35 1.41 -7.88 -11.71
CA TYR A 35 0.92 -8.05 -10.34
C TYR A 35 -0.21 -9.08 -10.32
N VAL A 36 -0.19 -9.97 -9.33
CA VAL A 36 -1.27 -10.94 -9.10
C VAL A 36 -1.58 -11.07 -7.62
N THR A 37 -2.86 -11.11 -7.28
CA THR A 37 -3.31 -11.51 -5.95
C THR A 37 -3.37 -13.04 -5.87
N PRO A 38 -2.72 -13.69 -4.88
CA PRO A 38 -2.78 -15.15 -4.73
C PRO A 38 -4.22 -15.67 -4.57
N LYS A 39 -4.50 -16.88 -5.08
CA LYS A 39 -5.85 -17.48 -5.08
C LYS A 39 -6.39 -17.75 -3.68
N GLU A 40 -5.50 -17.98 -2.71
CA GLU A 40 -5.77 -18.17 -1.29
C GLU A 40 -6.19 -16.87 -0.59
N GLY A 41 -5.94 -15.71 -1.22
CA GLY A 41 -6.09 -14.39 -0.61
C GLY A 41 -4.75 -13.75 -0.29
N GLY A 42 -4.80 -12.68 0.50
CA GLY A 42 -3.64 -11.88 0.85
C GLY A 42 -3.95 -10.90 1.97
N VAL A 43 -3.03 -9.98 2.20
CA VAL A 43 -3.20 -8.93 3.20
C VAL A 43 -3.83 -7.70 2.53
N VAL A 44 -4.89 -7.16 3.15
CA VAL A 44 -5.33 -5.79 2.90
C VAL A 44 -4.75 -4.90 4.00
N PHE A 45 -4.27 -3.71 3.61
CA PHE A 45 -3.64 -2.76 4.49
C PHE A 45 -4.21 -1.35 4.27
N VAL A 46 -4.06 -0.48 5.27
CA VAL A 46 -4.42 0.94 5.20
C VAL A 46 -3.38 1.72 5.99
N ASP A 47 -2.72 2.66 5.33
CA ASP A 47 -1.86 3.63 5.99
C ASP A 47 -2.68 4.84 6.46
N ASN A 48 -2.42 5.27 7.69
CA ASN A 48 -3.16 6.35 8.34
C ASN A 48 -2.20 7.44 8.82
N LEU A 49 -2.57 8.70 8.58
CA LEU A 49 -1.85 9.85 9.12
C LEU A 49 -2.19 10.02 10.60
N CYS A 50 -1.15 10.15 11.44
CA CYS A 50 -1.28 10.34 12.88
C CYS A 50 -0.41 11.53 13.33
N ILE A 51 -0.93 12.34 14.26
CA ILE A 51 -0.16 13.40 14.93
C ILE A 51 0.37 12.84 16.26
N PRO A 52 1.69 12.78 16.49
CA PRO A 52 2.24 12.29 17.76
C PRO A 52 1.78 13.13 18.95
N ALA A 53 1.48 12.48 20.07
CA ALA A 53 1.05 13.16 21.30
C ALA A 53 2.10 14.12 21.87
N SER A 54 3.37 13.92 21.52
CA SER A 54 4.49 14.78 21.91
C SER A 54 4.68 16.01 21.03
N ALA A 55 3.85 16.21 20.00
CA ALA A 55 3.96 17.35 19.09
C ALA A 55 3.77 18.68 19.84
N THR A 56 4.58 19.68 19.52
CA THR A 56 4.34 21.06 19.99
C THR A 56 3.02 21.59 19.39
N PRO A 57 2.40 22.63 19.98
CA PRO A 57 1.21 23.23 19.40
C PRO A 57 1.37 23.67 17.94
N GLU A 58 2.55 24.17 17.58
CA GLU A 58 2.89 24.55 16.20
C GLU A 58 2.97 23.34 15.26
N GLN A 59 3.66 22.27 15.69
CA GLN A 59 3.74 21.03 14.91
C GLN A 59 2.38 20.36 14.72
N LYS A 60 1.54 20.39 15.77
CA LYS A 60 0.17 19.89 15.69
C LYS A 60 -0.63 20.66 14.65
N LEU A 61 -0.59 22.00 14.69
CA LEU A 61 -1.28 22.82 13.70
C LEU A 61 -0.80 22.53 12.27
N ALA A 62 0.52 22.40 12.06
CA ALA A 62 1.07 22.04 10.76
C ALA A 62 0.62 20.65 10.30
N GLY A 63 0.57 19.67 11.20
CA GLY A 63 0.07 18.32 10.92
C GLY A 63 -1.41 18.32 10.54
N GLU A 64 -2.25 19.07 11.25
CA GLU A 64 -3.68 19.22 10.92
C GLU A 64 -3.88 19.88 9.55
N MET A 65 -3.06 20.89 9.21
CA MET A 65 -3.09 21.54 7.90
C MET A 65 -2.69 20.57 6.77
N LEU A 66 -1.67 19.74 6.98
CA LEU A 66 -1.26 18.73 6.00
C LEU A 66 -2.34 17.67 5.81
N ILE A 67 -2.94 17.17 6.90
CA ILE A 67 -4.03 16.20 6.83
C ILE A 67 -5.22 16.80 6.06
N ASN A 68 -5.60 18.05 6.36
CA ASN A 68 -6.68 18.72 5.61
C ASN A 68 -6.35 18.84 4.11
N PHE A 69 -5.12 19.23 3.76
CA PHE A 69 -4.69 19.32 2.37
C PHE A 69 -4.80 17.96 1.64
N LEU A 70 -4.35 16.87 2.27
CA LEU A 70 -4.42 15.53 1.68
C LEU A 70 -5.84 14.97 1.60
N LEU A 71 -6.79 15.52 2.38
CA LEU A 71 -8.21 15.16 2.33
C LEU A 71 -9.00 15.92 1.25
N GLU A 72 -8.44 16.95 0.64
CA GLU A 72 -9.09 17.62 -0.51
C GLU A 72 -9.24 16.62 -1.68
N PRO A 73 -10.44 16.43 -2.26
CA PRO A 73 -10.70 15.36 -3.23
C PRO A 73 -9.75 15.33 -4.43
N GLU A 74 -9.43 16.49 -5.02
CA GLU A 74 -8.49 16.60 -6.14
C GLU A 74 -7.06 16.23 -5.73
N VAL A 75 -6.66 16.57 -4.52
CA VAL A 75 -5.33 16.25 -3.99
C VAL A 75 -5.22 14.76 -3.71
N ALA A 76 -6.24 14.18 -3.07
CA ALA A 76 -6.32 12.75 -2.83
C ALA A 76 -6.31 11.93 -4.12
N ALA A 77 -7.04 12.38 -5.15
CA ALA A 77 -7.06 11.74 -6.48
C ALA A 77 -5.68 11.80 -7.14
N ARG A 78 -5.06 12.98 -7.20
CA ARG A 78 -3.73 13.15 -7.77
C ARG A 78 -2.68 12.32 -7.04
N ASN A 79 -2.78 12.21 -5.72
CA ASN A 79 -1.88 11.38 -4.95
C ASN A 79 -2.08 9.90 -5.31
N SER A 80 -3.32 9.40 -5.27
CA SER A 80 -3.66 8.02 -5.63
C SER A 80 -3.23 7.63 -7.04
N GLU A 81 -3.49 8.50 -8.02
CA GLU A 81 -3.07 8.30 -9.41
C GLU A 81 -1.54 8.22 -9.53
N PHE A 82 -0.82 9.08 -8.81
CA PHE A 82 0.64 9.12 -8.84
C PHE A 82 1.30 7.87 -8.22
N ILE A 83 0.70 7.28 -7.19
CA ILE A 83 1.29 6.15 -6.45
C ILE A 83 0.59 4.80 -6.70
N TYR A 84 -0.42 4.75 -7.56
CA TYR A 84 -1.18 3.54 -7.88
C TYR A 84 -1.86 2.84 -6.70
N TYR A 85 -2.24 3.60 -5.66
CA TYR A 85 -3.01 3.09 -4.51
C TYR A 85 -4.41 3.67 -4.48
N ALA A 86 -5.39 2.81 -4.16
CA ALA A 86 -6.79 3.20 -4.02
C ALA A 86 -6.97 4.29 -2.97
N SER A 87 -7.77 5.31 -3.29
CA SER A 87 -8.07 6.38 -2.33
C SER A 87 -9.18 5.93 -1.37
N PRO A 88 -9.02 6.09 -0.04
CA PRO A 88 -10.14 5.93 0.89
C PRO A 88 -11.12 7.11 0.82
N ASN A 89 -10.75 8.21 0.15
CA ASN A 89 -11.62 9.36 -0.05
C ASN A 89 -12.55 9.13 -1.24
N LYS A 90 -13.79 8.72 -0.98
CA LYS A 90 -14.79 8.48 -2.03
C LYS A 90 -15.02 9.68 -2.96
N ALA A 91 -14.87 10.92 -2.49
CA ALA A 91 -15.04 12.09 -3.34
C ALA A 91 -13.91 12.24 -4.37
N ALA A 92 -12.74 11.63 -4.13
CA ALA A 92 -11.62 11.63 -5.06
C ALA A 92 -11.90 10.82 -6.34
N GLU A 93 -12.78 9.82 -6.28
CA GLU A 93 -13.16 8.98 -7.44
C GLU A 93 -13.66 9.82 -8.62
N ALA A 94 -14.31 10.96 -8.36
CA ALA A 94 -14.81 11.85 -9.40
C ALA A 94 -13.70 12.55 -10.23
N PHE A 95 -12.45 12.49 -9.76
CA PHE A 95 -11.28 13.12 -10.39
C PHE A 95 -10.27 12.09 -10.93
N LEU A 96 -10.51 10.80 -10.73
CA LEU A 96 -9.66 9.73 -11.23
C LEU A 96 -10.11 9.30 -12.64
N PRO A 97 -9.18 8.88 -13.52
CA PRO A 97 -9.52 8.41 -14.85
C PRO A 97 -10.19 7.02 -14.78
N GLU A 98 -10.99 6.70 -15.81
CA GLU A 98 -11.83 5.49 -15.83
C GLU A 98 -11.00 4.20 -15.90
N ASP A 99 -9.84 4.22 -16.53
CA ASP A 99 -8.89 3.10 -16.55
C ASP A 99 -8.32 2.80 -15.15
N PHE A 100 -7.94 3.83 -14.39
CA PHE A 100 -7.49 3.69 -13.01
C PHE A 100 -8.58 3.10 -12.10
N LEU A 101 -9.82 3.58 -12.24
CA LEU A 101 -10.97 3.07 -11.46
C LEU A 101 -11.34 1.63 -11.81
N ASN A 102 -11.03 1.18 -13.02
CA ASN A 102 -11.31 -0.17 -13.50
C ASN A 102 -10.13 -1.14 -13.36
N ASP A 103 -8.95 -0.68 -12.92
CA ASP A 103 -7.81 -1.55 -12.67
C ASP A 103 -8.05 -2.41 -11.42
N THR A 104 -8.24 -3.71 -11.65
CA THR A 104 -8.50 -4.68 -10.57
C THR A 104 -7.33 -4.90 -9.62
N SER A 105 -6.13 -4.45 -9.98
CA SER A 105 -4.95 -4.44 -9.11
C SER A 105 -5.02 -3.29 -8.09
N ILE A 106 -5.79 -2.24 -8.38
CA ILE A 106 -6.02 -1.08 -7.52
C ILE A 106 -7.36 -1.20 -6.79
N TYR A 107 -8.43 -1.53 -7.52
CA TYR A 107 -9.78 -1.76 -7.02
C TYR A 107 -10.22 -3.20 -7.29
N PRO A 108 -9.82 -4.17 -6.45
CA PRO A 108 -10.14 -5.57 -6.66
C PRO A 108 -11.65 -5.83 -6.63
N PRO A 109 -12.15 -6.80 -7.41
CA PRO A 109 -13.55 -7.20 -7.35
C PRO A 109 -13.87 -7.84 -5.99
N ALA A 110 -15.15 -7.82 -5.61
CA ALA A 110 -15.63 -8.32 -4.32
C ALA A 110 -15.16 -9.75 -3.99
N GLU A 111 -15.10 -10.64 -4.99
CA GLU A 111 -14.64 -12.03 -4.81
C GLU A 111 -13.17 -12.16 -4.41
N VAL A 112 -12.34 -11.17 -4.75
CA VAL A 112 -10.94 -11.08 -4.32
C VAL A 112 -10.90 -10.46 -2.93
N LEU A 113 -11.64 -9.36 -2.71
CA LEU A 113 -11.73 -8.68 -1.41
C LEU A 113 -12.18 -9.63 -0.28
N ASP A 114 -13.13 -10.54 -0.55
CA ASP A 114 -13.64 -11.52 0.41
C ASP A 114 -12.56 -12.53 0.89
N LYS A 115 -11.43 -12.61 0.19
CA LYS A 115 -10.28 -13.45 0.56
C LYS A 115 -9.14 -12.65 1.17
N LEU A 116 -9.20 -11.32 1.14
CA LEU A 116 -8.21 -10.47 1.77
C LEU A 116 -8.49 -10.35 3.27
N GLN A 117 -7.42 -10.19 4.06
CA GLN A 117 -7.52 -10.08 5.50
C GLN A 117 -6.74 -8.87 6.01
N TYR A 118 -7.34 -8.14 6.94
CA TYR A 118 -6.60 -7.18 7.74
C TYR A 118 -5.74 -7.92 8.76
N LEU A 119 -4.56 -7.39 9.04
CA LEU A 119 -3.75 -7.87 10.16
C LEU A 119 -4.38 -7.39 11.47
N GLU A 120 -4.73 -8.34 12.34
CA GLU A 120 -5.29 -8.04 13.65
C GLU A 120 -4.20 -8.09 14.74
N PRO A 121 -4.36 -7.33 15.85
CA PRO A 121 -3.48 -7.48 16.99
C PRO A 121 -3.51 -8.90 17.55
N VAL A 122 -2.34 -9.55 17.58
CA VAL A 122 -2.19 -10.95 18.04
C VAL A 122 -1.82 -11.07 19.53
N GLY A 123 -1.72 -9.94 20.24
CA GLY A 123 -1.41 -9.88 21.66
C GLY A 123 -0.05 -10.50 22.00
N GLU A 124 -0.01 -11.39 22.99
CA GLU A 124 1.24 -11.99 23.49
C GLU A 124 2.02 -12.77 22.40
N ALA A 125 1.33 -13.25 21.37
CA ALA A 125 1.94 -13.96 20.25
C ALA A 125 2.83 -13.07 19.36
N GLU A 126 2.73 -11.74 19.45
CA GLU A 126 3.54 -10.80 18.67
C GLU A 126 5.05 -11.04 18.88
N SER A 127 5.44 -11.28 20.13
CA SER A 127 6.84 -11.60 20.49
C SER A 127 7.34 -12.89 19.85
N ILE A 128 6.44 -13.86 19.63
CA ILE A 128 6.75 -15.13 18.96
C ILE A 128 6.96 -14.88 17.47
N TYR A 129 6.04 -14.15 16.82
CA TYR A 129 6.19 -13.79 15.40
C TYR A 129 7.48 -13.02 15.13
N GLN A 130 7.78 -12.01 15.96
CA GLN A 130 9.00 -11.20 15.83
C GLN A 130 10.26 -12.07 15.93
N ARG A 131 10.34 -12.92 16.97
CA ARG A 131 11.49 -13.81 17.14
C ARG A 131 11.67 -14.75 15.95
N LEU A 132 10.59 -15.38 15.48
CA LEU A 132 10.64 -16.28 14.33
C LEU A 132 11.05 -15.55 13.05
N TRP A 133 10.59 -14.32 12.86
CA TRP A 133 10.99 -13.50 11.72
C TRP A 133 12.48 -13.14 11.75
N ASP A 134 13.00 -12.82 12.93
CA ASP A 134 14.44 -12.53 13.10
C ASP A 134 15.30 -13.78 12.86
N GLU A 135 14.86 -14.95 13.33
CA GLU A 135 15.50 -16.23 13.03
C GLU A 135 15.57 -16.49 11.52
N VAL A 136 14.46 -16.29 10.80
CA VAL A 136 14.39 -16.46 9.33
C VAL A 136 15.36 -15.51 8.61
N LYS A 137 15.40 -14.22 8.97
CA LYS A 137 16.30 -13.25 8.32
C LYS A 137 17.77 -13.51 8.63
N SER A 138 18.09 -14.00 9.83
CA SER A 138 19.47 -14.25 10.25
C SER A 138 20.07 -15.55 9.70
N ALA A 139 19.24 -16.41 9.11
CA ALA A 139 19.67 -17.68 8.53
C ALA A 139 20.29 -17.54 7.12
N GLN A 140 20.41 -16.31 6.60
CA GLN A 140 21.06 -15.97 5.33
C GLN A 140 22.49 -15.46 5.54
#